data_AF-A0A2E5LW64-F1
#
_entry.id   AF-A0A2E5LW64-F1
#
_cell.length_a   1.000
_cell.length_b   1.000
_cell.length_c   1.000
_cell.angle_alpha   90.00
_cell.angle_beta   90.00
_cell.angle_gamma   90.00
#
_symmetry.space_group_name_H-M   'P 1'
#
loop_
_entity.id
_entity.type
_entity.pdbx_description
1 polymer ?
#
loop_
_entity_poly.entity_id
_entity_poly.type
_entity_poly.pdbx_seq_one_letter_code
_entity_poly.pdbx_strand_id
1 'polypeptide(L)'
;MLYQFLLILTLMSYNVFSQNIELIESFIGYQEDSEIISFTPNNRIILSGDYNGNINLWDLKFQTLIKTIEAHKKPINNIKFSENGKKFATCSLDSCVKIWDFNSGKIIDSVKLKTIPKIAIFNKKENGYLIFTNDGKILEKRFRSRTITKKFNAENNSNFLDAILSQNKESIITCDKQSIKMKNYKSGKTQWEVFHPEKNIFNKVQIHSKDTLISWSKNGDINFWKLKKDNPLIEINATNLHNNLSINKHCDIIISGYYKDRPFLINLKEIDFSEDYKTDFIIANTFLSSLNKKYLVSSGVERRHRLMEIKKHKFFPISVQKRKVADKKEFSTNSRYVILEIWDNAQVDGDTISLNFNGKWVLENYGLVRGKKQIFLKLEEDQPNELIFYAKNLGRISPNTTAITLIDKKEKKEFEINSNLDENGKITLFKNNNKGY
;
A
#
# COMPACT_ATOMS: atom_id res chain seq x y z
N MET A 1 -38.11 -8.03 -48.18
CA MET A 1 -38.19 -6.77 -47.43
C MET A 1 -37.99 -7.13 -45.96
N LEU A 2 -36.85 -6.72 -45.40
CA LEU A 2 -36.34 -6.80 -44.02
C LEU A 2 -36.30 -8.14 -43.27
N TYR A 3 -35.08 -8.67 -43.18
CA TYR A 3 -34.58 -9.48 -42.06
C TYR A 3 -34.55 -8.63 -40.78
N GLN A 4 -35.10 -9.15 -39.68
CA GLN A 4 -34.85 -8.62 -38.34
C GLN A 4 -34.55 -9.81 -37.40
N PHE A 5 -33.33 -10.33 -37.49
CA PHE A 5 -32.76 -11.18 -36.45
C PHE A 5 -32.44 -10.27 -35.26
N LEU A 6 -33.26 -10.34 -34.22
CA LEU A 6 -32.99 -9.71 -32.94
C LEU A 6 -31.86 -10.50 -32.27
N LEU A 7 -30.62 -10.02 -32.41
CA LEU A 7 -29.46 -10.51 -31.68
C LEU A 7 -29.66 -10.13 -30.20
N ILE A 8 -30.18 -11.04 -29.38
CA ILE A 8 -30.17 -10.90 -27.93
C ILE A 8 -28.71 -11.07 -27.50
N LEU A 9 -27.97 -9.95 -27.50
CA LEU A 9 -26.72 -9.81 -26.78
C LEU A 9 -27.03 -9.97 -25.29
N THR A 10 -27.01 -11.21 -24.81
CA THR A 10 -26.83 -11.47 -23.38
C THR A 10 -25.45 -10.97 -23.01
N LEU A 11 -25.37 -9.70 -22.60
CA LEU A 11 -24.29 -9.18 -21.77
C LEU A 11 -24.33 -9.98 -20.46
N MET A 12 -23.78 -11.19 -20.48
CA MET A 12 -23.24 -11.79 -19.28
C MET A 12 -22.11 -10.87 -18.86
N SER A 13 -22.42 -9.90 -18.02
CA SER A 13 -21.41 -9.19 -17.23
C SER A 13 -20.63 -10.28 -16.52
N TYR A 14 -19.41 -10.56 -17.00
CA TYR A 14 -18.45 -11.33 -16.24
C TYR A 14 -18.34 -10.63 -14.90
N ASN A 15 -18.97 -11.22 -13.88
CA ASN A 15 -18.68 -10.91 -12.50
C ASN A 15 -17.25 -11.37 -12.27
N VAL A 16 -16.29 -10.54 -12.67
CA VAL A 16 -14.98 -10.54 -12.05
C VAL A 16 -15.29 -10.34 -10.59
N PHE A 17 -15.05 -11.37 -9.77
CA PHE A 17 -15.23 -11.31 -8.32
C PHE A 17 -14.24 -10.30 -7.73
N SER A 18 -14.53 -9.02 -7.93
CA SER A 18 -13.84 -7.86 -7.39
C SER A 18 -14.22 -7.75 -5.91
N GLN A 19 -13.67 -8.62 -5.07
CA GLN A 19 -13.72 -8.58 -3.60
C GLN A 19 -15.09 -8.27 -2.95
N ASN A 20 -16.22 -8.46 -3.66
CA ASN A 20 -17.56 -8.02 -3.25
C ASN A 20 -17.65 -6.55 -2.79
N ILE A 21 -16.93 -5.64 -3.47
CA ILE A 21 -16.98 -4.20 -3.20
C ILE A 21 -17.87 -3.54 -4.23
N GLU A 22 -19.01 -3.03 -3.79
CA GLU A 22 -19.93 -2.26 -4.63
C GLU A 22 -19.86 -0.79 -4.18
N LEU A 23 -19.38 0.06 -5.09
CA LEU A 23 -19.33 1.52 -4.92
C LEU A 23 -20.74 2.07 -5.07
N ILE A 24 -21.29 2.73 -4.04
CA ILE A 24 -22.65 3.28 -4.11
C ILE A 24 -22.66 4.75 -4.51
N GLU A 25 -21.77 5.57 -3.96
CA GLU A 25 -21.82 7.02 -4.22
C GLU A 25 -20.49 7.70 -3.93
N SER A 26 -20.27 8.85 -4.58
CA SER A 26 -19.11 9.72 -4.40
C SER A 26 -19.60 11.08 -3.91
N PHE A 27 -19.42 11.39 -2.63
CA PHE A 27 -19.66 12.76 -2.18
C PHE A 27 -18.79 13.14 -0.98
N ILE A 28 -17.99 14.18 -1.14
CA ILE A 28 -17.49 15.17 -0.17
C ILE A 28 -16.34 15.86 -0.89
N GLY A 29 -16.37 17.17 -1.05
CA GLY A 29 -15.13 17.96 -1.19
C GLY A 29 -15.22 19.09 -2.19
N TYR A 30 -14.86 20.29 -1.73
CA TYR A 30 -14.66 21.47 -2.58
C TYR A 30 -13.49 21.26 -3.57
N GLN A 31 -13.44 22.05 -4.64
CA GLN A 31 -12.50 21.92 -5.77
C GLN A 31 -11.07 22.44 -5.47
N GLU A 32 -10.59 22.37 -4.24
CA GLU A 32 -9.33 23.04 -3.87
C GLU A 32 -8.25 22.08 -3.32
N ASP A 33 -7.02 22.26 -3.82
CA ASP A 33 -5.83 21.43 -3.56
C ASP A 33 -5.40 21.35 -2.08
N SER A 34 -5.99 22.18 -1.22
CA SER A 34 -5.53 22.43 0.15
C SER A 34 -6.39 21.79 1.25
N GLU A 35 -7.53 21.18 0.92
CA GLU A 35 -8.37 20.61 1.97
C GLU A 35 -7.70 19.40 2.63
N ILE A 36 -7.48 19.49 3.94
CA ILE A 36 -6.87 18.42 4.74
C ILE A 36 -7.99 17.65 5.41
N ILE A 37 -8.13 16.37 5.09
CA ILE A 37 -9.09 15.48 5.74
C ILE A 37 -8.40 14.64 6.80
N SER A 38 -9.03 14.53 7.97
CA SER A 38 -8.60 13.67 9.06
C SER A 38 -9.78 12.87 9.63
N PHE A 39 -9.62 11.55 9.72
CA PHE A 39 -10.46 10.75 10.60
C PHE A 39 -10.25 11.17 12.06
N THR A 40 -11.31 11.05 12.85
CA THR A 40 -11.36 11.46 14.25
C THR A 40 -11.52 10.24 15.17
N PRO A 41 -11.33 10.38 16.49
CA PRO A 41 -11.62 9.30 17.45
C PRO A 41 -13.08 8.87 17.47
N ASN A 42 -13.98 9.70 16.95
CA ASN A 42 -15.39 9.34 16.76
C ASN A 42 -15.55 8.78 15.33
N ASN A 43 -15.86 7.48 15.22
CA ASN A 43 -16.02 6.78 13.94
C ASN A 43 -17.18 7.30 13.06
N ARG A 44 -17.97 8.26 13.55
CA ARG A 44 -19.03 8.94 12.79
C ARG A 44 -18.63 10.33 12.29
N ILE A 45 -17.53 10.89 12.78
CA ILE A 45 -17.14 12.27 12.48
C ILE A 45 -15.82 12.29 11.70
N ILE A 46 -15.80 13.02 10.60
CA ILE A 46 -14.58 13.47 9.94
C ILE A 46 -14.36 14.95 10.22
N LEU A 47 -13.09 15.32 10.37
CA LEU A 47 -12.67 16.70 10.51
C LEU A 47 -11.90 17.10 9.25
N SER A 48 -12.25 18.25 8.66
CA SER A 48 -11.46 18.85 7.59
C SER A 48 -11.01 20.26 7.92
N GLY A 49 -9.86 20.66 7.38
CA GLY A 49 -9.38 22.04 7.38
C GLY A 49 -9.41 22.58 5.96
N ASP A 50 -10.03 23.73 5.75
CA ASP A 50 -10.23 24.31 4.41
C ASP A 50 -9.24 25.45 4.08
N TYR A 51 -9.30 25.90 2.82
CA TYR A 51 -8.49 27.02 2.31
C TYR A 51 -8.83 28.35 2.98
N ASN A 52 -10.06 28.52 3.47
CA ASN A 52 -10.50 29.74 4.14
C ASN A 52 -10.05 29.81 5.61
N GLY A 53 -9.43 28.74 6.12
CA GLY A 53 -8.96 28.67 7.49
C GLY A 53 -9.99 28.09 8.47
N ASN A 54 -11.08 27.49 8.00
CA ASN A 54 -12.09 26.89 8.86
C ASN A 54 -11.78 25.42 9.16
N ILE A 55 -12.26 24.98 10.32
CA ILE A 55 -12.41 23.57 10.66
C ILE A 55 -13.86 23.18 10.39
N ASN A 56 -14.07 22.14 9.59
CA ASN A 56 -15.38 21.59 9.26
C ASN A 56 -15.53 20.20 9.87
N LEU A 57 -16.66 19.96 10.55
CA LEU A 57 -17.02 18.66 11.12
C LEU A 57 -18.13 18.05 10.28
N TRP A 58 -17.91 16.83 9.80
CA TRP A 58 -18.83 16.13 8.89
C TRP A 58 -19.37 14.87 9.55
N ASP A 59 -20.68 14.66 9.45
CA ASP A 59 -21.33 13.42 9.86
C ASP A 59 -21.20 12.40 8.73
N LEU A 60 -20.50 11.30 8.97
CA LEU A 60 -20.32 10.23 7.99
C LEU A 60 -21.61 9.45 7.70
N LYS A 61 -22.51 9.31 8.68
CA LYS A 61 -23.76 8.56 8.51
C LYS A 61 -24.75 9.33 7.64
N PHE A 62 -24.86 10.62 7.87
CA PHE A 62 -25.81 11.47 7.14
C PHE A 62 -25.16 12.24 5.98
N GLN A 63 -23.84 12.17 5.84
CA GLN A 63 -23.06 12.86 4.81
C GLN A 63 -23.27 14.38 4.83
N THR A 64 -23.50 14.96 6.01
CA THR A 64 -23.81 16.38 6.19
C THR A 64 -22.73 17.10 6.97
N LEU A 65 -22.50 18.36 6.63
CA LEU A 65 -21.72 19.29 7.45
C LEU A 65 -22.48 19.55 8.75
N ILE A 66 -21.90 19.14 9.89
CA ILE A 66 -22.44 19.36 11.23
C ILE A 66 -22.16 20.78 11.67
N LYS A 67 -20.91 21.23 11.46
CA LYS A 67 -20.43 22.51 12.00
C LYS A 67 -19.21 23.00 11.25
N THR A 68 -19.18 24.30 10.99
CA THR A 68 -18.00 25.05 10.57
C THR A 68 -17.53 25.93 11.72
N ILE A 69 -16.23 25.96 11.96
CA ILE A 69 -15.58 26.73 13.01
C ILE A 69 -14.52 27.61 12.34
N GLU A 70 -14.67 28.93 12.45
CA GLU A 70 -13.65 29.89 12.03
C GLU A 70 -12.40 29.73 12.91
N ALA A 71 -11.44 28.96 12.40
CA ALA A 71 -10.29 28.54 13.17
C ALA A 71 -9.08 29.44 12.92
N HIS A 72 -8.86 29.86 11.69
CA HIS A 72 -7.69 30.62 11.26
C HIS A 72 -8.08 31.69 10.25
N LYS A 73 -7.22 32.69 10.05
CA LYS A 73 -7.45 33.77 9.06
C LYS A 73 -6.92 33.45 7.66
N LYS A 74 -6.28 32.30 7.50
CA LYS A 74 -5.59 31.83 6.30
C LYS A 74 -5.65 30.30 6.24
N PRO A 75 -5.35 29.67 5.10
CA PRO A 75 -5.46 28.22 4.92
C PRO A 75 -4.86 27.41 6.06
N ILE A 76 -5.59 26.39 6.49
CA ILE A 76 -5.04 25.36 7.39
C ILE A 76 -4.13 24.46 6.56
N ASN A 77 -2.88 24.33 6.99
CA ASN A 77 -1.87 23.54 6.27
C ASN A 77 -1.48 22.25 6.99
N ASN A 78 -1.96 22.01 8.22
CA ASN A 78 -1.75 20.76 8.93
C ASN A 78 -2.78 20.54 10.04
N ILE A 79 -3.15 19.27 10.22
CA ILE A 79 -3.98 18.80 11.34
C ILE A 79 -3.40 17.51 11.89
N LYS A 80 -3.08 17.49 13.19
CA LYS A 80 -2.57 16.30 13.89
C LYS A 80 -3.34 16.09 15.20
N PHE A 81 -3.87 14.89 15.37
CA PHE A 81 -4.47 14.46 16.64
C PHE A 81 -3.40 14.07 17.65
N SER A 82 -3.72 14.23 18.93
CA SER A 82 -2.95 13.62 20.00
C SER A 82 -3.05 12.09 19.91
N GLU A 83 -2.11 11.38 20.52
CA GLU A 83 -2.43 10.03 21.01
C GLU A 83 -3.61 10.17 21.99
N ASN A 84 -4.30 9.17 22.55
CA ASN A 84 -5.61 9.41 23.23
C ASN A 84 -6.77 10.10 22.42
N GLY A 85 -6.52 10.88 21.37
CA GLY A 85 -7.54 11.50 20.51
C GLY A 85 -8.29 12.70 21.10
N LYS A 86 -8.07 13.05 22.37
CA LYS A 86 -8.85 14.12 23.05
C LYS A 86 -8.48 15.52 22.58
N LYS A 87 -7.31 15.70 21.96
CA LYS A 87 -6.85 16.98 21.44
C LYS A 87 -6.44 16.86 19.98
N PHE A 88 -6.48 17.98 19.27
CA PHE A 88 -5.83 18.10 17.97
C PHE A 88 -5.19 19.48 17.81
N ALA A 89 -4.16 19.53 16.97
CA ALA A 89 -3.42 20.74 16.63
C ALA A 89 -3.74 21.14 15.19
N THR A 90 -3.91 22.44 14.95
CA THR A 90 -4.00 23.03 13.61
C THR A 90 -2.87 24.03 13.41
N CYS A 91 -2.23 23.95 12.23
CA CYS A 91 -1.27 24.93 11.74
C CYS A 91 -1.87 25.69 10.56
N SER A 92 -1.53 26.97 10.42
CA SER A 92 -2.02 27.79 9.33
C SER A 92 -0.94 28.72 8.79
N LEU A 93 -1.16 29.17 7.55
CA LEU A 93 -0.40 30.24 6.91
C LEU A 93 -0.59 31.61 7.58
N ASP A 94 -1.48 31.75 8.57
CA ASP A 94 -1.60 32.94 9.45
C ASP A 94 -0.52 33.00 10.54
N SER A 95 0.46 32.11 10.46
CA SER A 95 1.57 31.94 11.40
C SER A 95 1.13 31.52 12.81
N CYS A 96 -0.10 31.02 12.97
CA CYS A 96 -0.60 30.54 14.25
C CYS A 96 -0.64 29.01 14.31
N VAL A 97 -0.37 28.49 15.52
CA VAL A 97 -0.71 27.12 15.92
C VAL A 97 -1.83 27.22 16.94
N LYS A 98 -2.92 26.47 16.73
CA LYS A 98 -4.01 26.35 17.70
C LYS A 98 -4.15 24.91 18.15
N ILE A 99 -4.37 24.72 19.45
CA ILE A 99 -4.65 23.43 20.07
C ILE A 99 -6.09 23.42 20.54
N TRP A 100 -6.79 22.35 20.22
CA TRP A 100 -8.22 22.22 20.42
C TRP A 100 -8.52 21.02 21.31
N ASP A 101 -9.55 21.15 22.13
CA ASP A 101 -10.21 20.03 22.77
C ASP A 101 -11.24 19.47 21.78
N PHE A 102 -11.12 18.19 21.44
CA PHE A 102 -11.96 17.57 20.42
C PHE A 102 -13.43 17.47 20.85
N ASN A 103 -13.68 17.16 22.13
CA ASN A 103 -15.04 16.91 22.63
C ASN A 103 -15.85 18.19 22.79
N SER A 104 -15.23 19.25 23.32
CA SER A 104 -15.90 20.53 23.54
C SER A 104 -15.78 21.49 22.36
N GLY A 105 -14.85 21.24 21.42
CA GLY A 105 -14.55 22.13 20.30
C GLY A 105 -13.90 23.46 20.73
N LYS A 106 -13.42 23.57 21.97
CA LYS A 106 -12.81 24.80 22.50
C LYS A 106 -11.31 24.83 22.27
N ILE A 107 -10.78 26.05 22.10
CA ILE A 107 -9.33 26.29 22.02
C ILE A 107 -8.73 26.10 23.42
N ILE A 108 -7.73 25.24 23.53
CA ILE A 108 -6.92 25.00 24.73
C ILE A 108 -5.73 25.97 24.78
N ASP A 109 -5.10 26.22 23.64
CA ASP A 109 -3.91 27.05 23.52
C ASP A 109 -3.81 27.63 22.11
N SER A 110 -3.24 28.82 21.97
CA SER A 110 -3.04 29.50 20.69
C SER A 110 -1.75 30.30 20.74
N VAL A 111 -0.89 30.10 19.75
CA VAL A 111 0.38 30.82 19.65
C VAL A 111 0.59 31.36 18.25
N LYS A 112 0.99 32.63 18.17
CA LYS A 112 1.44 33.27 16.95
C LYS A 112 2.96 33.27 16.90
N LEU A 113 3.51 32.83 15.79
CA LEU A 113 4.94 32.75 15.53
C LEU A 113 5.39 33.86 14.59
N LYS A 114 6.70 34.14 14.60
CA LYS A 114 7.35 35.03 13.62
C LYS A 114 7.52 34.37 12.24
N THR A 115 7.35 33.06 12.17
CA THR A 115 7.56 32.20 11.01
C THR A 115 6.36 31.29 10.84
N ILE A 116 6.11 30.80 9.62
CA ILE A 116 4.96 29.95 9.34
C ILE A 116 5.20 28.56 9.96
N PRO A 117 4.30 28.07 10.84
CA PRO A 117 4.33 26.70 11.29
C PRO A 117 3.93 25.76 10.14
N LYS A 118 4.69 24.69 9.95
CA LYS A 118 4.40 23.63 8.99
C LYS A 118 3.62 22.50 9.64
N ILE A 119 4.09 22.02 10.80
CA ILE A 119 3.51 20.88 11.49
C ILE A 119 3.53 21.18 12.99
N ALA A 120 2.50 20.74 13.71
CA ALA A 120 2.51 20.70 15.17
C ALA A 120 2.12 19.29 15.62
N ILE A 121 2.96 18.67 16.47
CA ILE A 121 2.67 17.35 17.05
C ILE A 121 2.74 17.45 18.57
N PHE A 122 1.93 16.64 19.26
CA PHE A 122 1.96 16.60 20.72
C PHE A 122 3.28 16.01 21.24
N ASN A 123 3.76 16.56 22.35
CA ASN A 123 5.04 16.18 22.91
C ASN A 123 4.98 14.81 23.63
N LYS A 124 6.13 14.24 24.03
CA LYS A 124 6.19 12.90 24.66
C LYS A 124 5.20 12.72 25.82
N LYS A 125 5.00 13.76 26.63
CA LYS A 125 4.18 13.74 27.85
C LYS A 125 2.73 14.19 27.63
N GLU A 126 2.33 14.51 26.39
CA GLU A 126 1.00 15.05 26.07
C GLU A 126 0.61 16.30 26.88
N ASN A 127 1.63 17.02 27.39
CA ASN A 127 1.48 18.23 28.21
C ASN A 127 1.94 19.50 27.47
N GLY A 128 2.14 19.38 26.17
CA GLY A 128 2.59 20.41 25.26
C GLY A 128 2.69 19.86 23.85
N TYR A 129 3.33 20.63 22.98
CA TYR A 129 3.49 20.31 21.58
C TYR A 129 4.82 20.83 21.04
N LEU A 130 5.30 20.16 20.00
CA LEU A 130 6.40 20.57 19.18
C LEU A 130 5.87 21.27 17.95
N ILE A 131 6.57 22.32 17.51
CA ILE A 131 6.23 23.07 16.31
C ILE A 131 7.42 23.03 15.35
N PHE A 132 7.17 22.58 14.14
CA PHE A 132 8.13 22.52 13.05
C PHE A 132 7.84 23.70 12.13
N THR A 133 8.82 24.57 11.93
CA THR A 133 8.64 25.83 11.21
C THR A 133 9.29 25.78 9.82
N ASN A 134 8.83 26.65 8.92
CA ASN A 134 9.34 26.72 7.55
C ASN A 134 10.82 27.10 7.46
N ASP A 135 11.35 27.80 8.45
CA ASP A 135 12.78 28.16 8.60
C ASP A 135 13.60 27.06 9.31
N GLY A 136 13.09 25.83 9.37
CA GLY A 136 13.83 24.66 9.87
C GLY A 136 14.01 24.63 11.38
N LYS A 137 13.24 25.38 12.18
CA LYS A 137 13.32 25.32 13.65
C LYS A 137 12.33 24.30 14.19
N ILE A 138 12.75 23.61 15.26
CA ILE A 138 11.87 22.79 16.08
C ILE A 138 11.73 23.48 17.43
N LEU A 139 10.53 23.96 17.70
CA LEU A 139 10.16 24.67 18.92
C LEU A 139 9.34 23.73 19.82
N GLU A 140 9.39 23.94 21.13
CA GLU A 140 8.57 23.23 22.10
C GLU A 140 7.78 24.25 22.93
N LYS A 141 6.49 23.99 23.10
CA LYS A 141 5.62 24.76 23.98
C LYS A 141 4.86 23.82 24.91
N ARG A 142 4.98 24.04 26.22
CA ARG A 142 4.15 23.36 27.22
C ARG A 142 2.82 24.08 27.37
N PHE A 143 1.76 23.32 27.66
CA PHE A 143 0.49 23.91 28.05
C PHE A 143 0.68 24.77 29.30
N ARG A 144 -0.04 25.89 29.36
CA ARG A 144 0.05 26.92 30.43
C ARG A 144 1.38 27.70 30.48
N SER A 145 2.42 27.27 29.77
CA SER A 145 3.63 28.10 29.60
C SER A 145 3.36 29.22 28.60
N ARG A 146 3.75 30.45 28.96
CA ARG A 146 3.78 31.58 28.01
C ARG A 146 4.99 31.54 27.09
N THR A 147 6.03 30.80 27.46
CA THR A 147 7.28 30.73 26.71
C THR A 147 7.27 29.59 25.71
N ILE A 148 7.86 29.87 24.55
CA ILE A 148 8.19 28.89 23.51
C ILE A 148 9.69 28.70 23.56
N THR A 149 10.13 27.47 23.81
CA THR A 149 11.55 27.14 23.88
C THR A 149 12.01 26.56 22.55
N LYS A 150 13.09 27.09 21.98
CA LYS A 150 13.74 26.45 20.84
C LYS A 150 14.38 25.15 21.32
N LYS A 151 14.05 24.04 20.66
CA LYS A 151 14.55 22.71 21.00
C LYS A 151 15.86 22.43 20.26
N PHE A 152 15.83 22.54 18.94
CA PHE A 152 17.00 22.47 18.06
C PHE A 152 16.63 22.97 16.65
N ASN A 153 17.64 23.12 15.79
CA ASN A 153 17.45 23.39 14.36
C ASN A 153 17.52 22.07 13.57
N ALA A 154 16.84 22.03 12.44
CA ALA A 154 17.12 21.04 11.42
C ALA A 154 18.49 21.30 10.78
N GLU A 155 19.14 20.23 10.33
CA GLU A 155 20.33 20.34 9.50
C GLU A 155 19.92 20.82 8.10
N ASN A 156 20.72 21.71 7.50
CA ASN A 156 20.59 22.19 6.12
C ASN A 156 19.28 22.94 5.76
N ASN A 157 18.65 23.65 6.71
CA ASN A 157 17.37 24.35 6.46
C ASN A 157 16.30 23.43 5.84
N SER A 158 16.21 22.18 6.31
CA SER A 158 15.25 21.21 5.77
C SER A 158 13.81 21.72 5.86
N ASN A 159 13.13 21.78 4.72
CA ASN A 159 11.71 22.07 4.66
C ASN A 159 10.92 20.84 5.12
N PHE A 160 10.40 20.88 6.35
CA PHE A 160 9.63 19.77 6.91
C PHE A 160 8.34 19.55 6.13
N LEU A 161 8.15 18.31 5.64
CA LEU A 161 6.94 17.89 4.94
C LEU A 161 6.02 17.09 5.87
N ASP A 162 6.58 16.23 6.71
CA ASP A 162 5.85 15.61 7.82
C ASP A 162 6.77 15.35 9.03
N ALA A 163 6.15 15.20 10.19
CA ALA A 163 6.82 14.87 11.44
C ALA A 163 5.93 14.02 12.34
N ILE A 164 6.54 13.02 12.99
CA ILE A 164 5.90 12.13 13.97
C ILE A 164 6.86 11.81 15.11
N LEU A 165 6.32 11.28 16.21
CA LEU A 165 7.13 10.66 17.26
C LEU A 165 7.26 9.16 16.99
N SER A 166 8.41 8.59 17.35
CA SER A 166 8.57 7.13 17.43
C SER A 166 7.59 6.52 18.44
N GLN A 167 7.32 5.21 18.34
CA GLN A 167 6.36 4.55 19.23
C GLN A 167 6.73 4.68 20.73
N ASN A 168 8.02 4.64 21.08
CA ASN A 168 8.51 4.88 22.44
C ASN A 168 8.63 6.38 22.81
N LYS A 169 8.36 7.27 21.84
CA LYS A 169 8.46 8.73 21.93
C LYS A 169 9.84 9.24 22.30
N GLU A 170 10.89 8.45 22.08
CA GLU A 170 12.27 8.83 22.36
C GLU A 170 12.96 9.49 21.17
N SER A 171 12.34 9.41 20.00
CA SER A 171 12.85 9.97 18.76
C SER A 171 11.76 10.75 18.03
N ILE A 172 12.19 11.78 17.33
CA ILE A 172 11.38 12.55 16.39
C ILE A 172 11.77 12.08 15.00
N ILE A 173 10.80 11.66 14.22
CA ILE A 173 10.99 11.25 12.83
C ILE A 173 10.41 12.35 11.95
N THR A 174 11.23 12.88 11.05
CA THR A 174 10.83 13.93 10.10
C THR A 174 11.15 13.49 8.69
N CYS A 175 10.34 13.89 7.72
CA CYS A 175 10.70 13.78 6.31
C CYS A 175 10.76 15.17 5.65
N ASP A 176 11.71 15.31 4.75
CA ASP A 176 11.88 16.48 3.89
C ASP A 176 11.99 16.04 2.42
N LYS A 177 12.43 16.94 1.53
CA LYS A 177 12.50 16.63 0.10
C LYS A 177 13.52 15.55 -0.27
N GLN A 178 14.47 15.22 0.60
CA GLN A 178 15.62 14.38 0.28
C GLN A 178 15.71 13.15 1.18
N SER A 179 15.37 13.31 2.46
CA SER A 179 15.58 12.26 3.44
C SER A 179 14.50 12.15 4.50
N ILE A 180 14.44 10.96 5.09
CA ILE A 180 13.78 10.70 6.37
C ILE A 180 14.85 10.70 7.43
N LYS A 181 14.66 11.49 8.48
CA LYS A 181 15.59 11.63 9.61
C LYS A 181 14.92 11.20 10.89
N MET A 182 15.58 10.35 11.67
CA MET A 182 15.21 10.03 13.04
C MET A 182 16.22 10.70 14.00
N LYS A 183 15.75 11.66 14.78
CA LYS A 183 16.55 12.41 15.76
C LYS A 183 16.15 12.06 17.19
N ASN A 184 17.11 12.00 18.09
CA ASN A 184 16.82 11.80 19.50
C ASN A 184 16.01 12.99 20.04
N TYR A 185 14.92 12.72 20.76
CA TYR A 185 14.01 13.73 21.27
C TYR A 185 14.69 14.72 22.23
N LYS A 186 15.65 14.27 23.05
CA LYS A 186 16.30 15.14 24.05
C LYS A 186 17.48 15.90 23.45
N SER A 187 18.38 15.21 22.76
CA SER A 187 19.64 15.79 22.29
C SER A 187 19.57 16.41 20.90
N GLY A 188 18.55 16.09 20.10
CA GLY A 188 18.45 16.51 18.70
C GLY A 188 19.45 15.82 17.76
N LYS A 189 20.34 14.96 18.27
CA LYS A 189 21.30 14.22 17.47
C LYS A 189 20.59 13.26 16.51
N THR A 190 21.01 13.28 15.25
CA THR A 190 20.54 12.33 14.23
C THR A 190 21.02 10.93 14.59
N GLN A 191 20.07 10.00 14.72
CA GLN A 191 20.30 8.59 15.05
C GLN A 191 20.24 7.69 13.82
N TRP A 192 19.52 8.13 12.79
CA TRP A 192 19.36 7.45 11.52
C TRP A 192 18.87 8.45 10.49
N GLU A 193 19.37 8.33 9.27
CA GLU A 193 18.94 9.11 8.12
C GLU A 193 18.96 8.21 6.89
N VAL A 194 17.90 8.24 6.10
CA VAL A 194 17.83 7.52 4.83
C VAL A 194 17.42 8.48 3.72
N PHE A 195 18.10 8.37 2.59
CA PHE A 195 17.83 9.16 1.41
C PHE A 195 16.94 8.38 0.45
N HIS A 196 16.13 9.10 -0.33
CA HIS A 196 15.33 8.46 -1.35
C HIS A 196 16.26 7.82 -2.42
N PRO A 197 16.10 6.53 -2.77
CA PRO A 197 16.96 5.86 -3.76
C PRO A 197 16.96 6.56 -5.13
N GLU A 198 15.79 7.04 -5.57
CA GLU A 198 15.61 7.64 -6.91
C GLU A 198 15.47 9.17 -6.92
N LYS A 199 15.91 9.89 -5.88
CA LYS A 199 15.72 11.36 -5.74
C LYS A 199 14.25 11.83 -5.77
N ASN A 200 13.28 10.97 -5.47
CA ASN A 200 11.89 11.40 -5.28
C ASN A 200 11.72 12.16 -3.95
N ILE A 201 10.68 12.98 -3.89
CA ILE A 201 10.38 13.83 -2.74
C ILE A 201 9.53 13.03 -1.75
N PHE A 202 10.04 12.75 -0.54
CA PHE A 202 9.20 12.23 0.53
C PHE A 202 8.11 13.24 0.86
N ASN A 203 6.90 12.78 1.14
CA ASN A 203 5.76 13.64 1.45
C ASN A 203 5.21 13.37 2.86
N LYS A 204 5.13 12.09 3.25
CA LYS A 204 4.51 11.69 4.51
C LYS A 204 5.19 10.50 5.16
N VAL A 205 5.11 10.39 6.47
CA VAL A 205 5.64 9.24 7.23
C VAL A 205 4.68 8.79 8.33
N GLN A 206 4.70 7.49 8.63
CA GLN A 206 3.92 6.91 9.73
C GLN A 206 4.61 5.69 10.33
N ILE A 207 4.50 5.55 11.65
CA ILE A 207 4.87 4.31 12.34
C ILE A 207 3.89 3.19 11.98
N HIS A 208 4.40 2.10 11.41
CA HIS A 208 3.63 0.89 11.18
C HIS A 208 3.73 -0.08 12.36
N SER A 209 4.96 -0.29 12.86
CA SER A 209 5.23 -1.15 14.01
C SER A 209 6.42 -0.60 14.83
N LYS A 210 6.85 -1.32 15.86
CA LYS A 210 7.94 -0.89 16.76
C LYS A 210 9.25 -0.60 16.02
N ASP A 211 9.53 -1.33 14.94
CA ASP A 211 10.76 -1.22 14.16
C ASP A 211 10.53 -0.88 12.69
N THR A 212 9.27 -0.67 12.27
CA THR A 212 8.91 -0.44 10.87
C THR A 212 8.21 0.89 10.67
N LEU A 213 8.71 1.67 9.71
CA LEU A 213 8.18 2.96 9.28
C LEU A 213 7.62 2.83 7.87
N ILE A 214 6.46 3.44 7.59
CA ILE A 214 5.98 3.63 6.22
C ILE A 214 6.24 5.08 5.82
N SER A 215 6.70 5.28 4.59
CA SER A 215 6.76 6.60 3.96
C SER A 215 6.01 6.63 2.64
N TRP A 216 5.47 7.79 2.32
CA TRP A 216 4.89 8.09 1.02
C TRP A 216 5.71 9.16 0.32
N SER A 217 6.03 8.93 -0.94
CA SER A 217 6.64 9.91 -1.83
C SER A 217 5.57 10.70 -2.58
N LYS A 218 5.90 11.89 -3.07
CA LYS A 218 4.96 12.78 -3.76
C LYS A 218 4.40 12.16 -5.04
N ASN A 219 5.18 11.32 -5.71
CA ASN A 219 4.76 10.54 -6.87
C ASN A 219 3.84 9.35 -6.53
N GLY A 220 3.62 9.09 -5.24
CA GLY A 220 2.72 8.06 -4.73
C GLY A 220 3.41 6.83 -4.15
N ASP A 221 4.71 6.65 -4.39
CA ASP A 221 5.43 5.45 -3.95
C ASP A 221 5.35 5.27 -2.44
N ILE A 222 5.20 4.02 -2.03
CA ILE A 222 5.08 3.62 -0.63
C ILE A 222 6.27 2.74 -0.29
N ASN A 223 7.05 3.16 0.70
CA ASN A 223 8.23 2.43 1.15
C ASN A 223 8.08 2.05 2.62
N PHE A 224 8.36 0.78 2.93
CA PHE A 224 8.47 0.28 4.29
C PHE A 224 9.93 0.22 4.68
N TRP A 225 10.31 0.88 5.76
CA TRP A 225 11.68 0.97 6.23
C TRP A 225 11.82 0.24 7.55
N LYS A 226 12.84 -0.60 7.66
CA LYS A 226 13.30 -1.06 8.96
C LYS A 226 14.14 0.04 9.60
N LEU A 227 13.70 0.56 10.75
CA LEU A 227 14.41 1.63 11.45
C LEU A 227 15.87 1.22 11.71
N LYS A 228 16.80 2.13 11.43
CA LYS A 228 18.26 1.92 11.52
C LYS A 228 18.85 0.97 10.46
N LYS A 229 18.11 0.66 9.40
CA LYS A 229 18.65 0.06 8.18
C LYS A 229 18.46 1.01 7.02
N ASP A 230 19.35 0.93 6.03
CA ASP A 230 19.37 1.89 4.93
C ASP A 230 18.47 1.46 3.77
N ASN A 231 18.22 0.15 3.63
CA ASN A 231 17.38 -0.40 2.58
C ASN A 231 15.93 -0.57 3.06
N PRO A 232 14.94 -0.25 2.21
CA PRO A 232 13.54 -0.55 2.49
C PRO A 232 13.32 -2.08 2.52
N LEU A 233 12.35 -2.50 3.33
CA LEU A 233 11.83 -3.87 3.39
C LEU A 233 10.92 -4.17 2.20
N ILE A 234 10.08 -3.19 1.84
CA ILE A 234 9.13 -3.27 0.74
C ILE A 234 9.13 -1.92 0.03
N GLU A 235 9.14 -1.96 -1.30
CA GLU A 235 8.88 -0.82 -2.17
C GLU A 235 7.62 -1.12 -2.97
N ILE A 236 6.65 -0.20 -2.99
CA ILE A 236 5.43 -0.31 -3.79
C ILE A 236 5.33 0.94 -4.65
N ASN A 237 5.41 0.76 -5.96
CA ASN A 237 5.37 1.86 -6.91
C ASN A 237 3.93 2.28 -7.18
N ALA A 238 3.69 3.58 -7.22
CA ALA A 238 2.37 4.13 -7.53
C ALA A 238 2.35 4.78 -8.91
N THR A 239 1.22 4.66 -9.60
CA THR A 239 1.00 5.39 -10.85
C THR A 239 0.43 6.80 -10.65
N ASN A 240 0.01 7.13 -9.43
CA ASN A 240 -0.67 8.39 -9.13
C ASN A 240 -0.02 9.11 -7.95
N LEU A 241 -0.01 10.44 -8.02
CA LEU A 241 0.54 11.31 -6.97
C LEU A 241 -0.09 11.01 -5.61
N HIS A 242 0.72 11.11 -4.55
CA HIS A 242 0.21 11.04 -3.19
C HIS A 242 -0.57 12.31 -2.86
N ASN A 243 -1.80 12.13 -2.43
CA ASN A 243 -2.68 13.21 -2.04
C ASN A 243 -2.64 13.51 -0.53
N ASN A 244 -2.93 14.76 -0.14
CA ASN A 244 -2.79 15.24 1.24
C ASN A 244 -3.87 14.74 2.21
N LEU A 245 -4.00 13.43 2.40
CA LEU A 245 -4.85 12.85 3.43
C LEU A 245 -4.12 12.82 4.78
N SER A 246 -4.76 13.25 5.88
CA SER A 246 -4.17 13.19 7.21
C SER A 246 -4.25 11.79 7.79
N ILE A 247 -3.21 11.01 7.52
CA ILE A 247 -3.06 9.67 8.08
C ILE A 247 -2.76 9.76 9.58
N ASN A 248 -3.56 9.05 10.37
CA ASN A 248 -3.41 8.96 11.81
C ASN A 248 -3.92 7.58 12.33
N LYS A 249 -3.90 7.36 13.64
CA LYS A 249 -4.29 6.06 14.24
C LYS A 249 -5.79 5.73 14.15
N HIS A 250 -6.64 6.69 13.80
CA HIS A 250 -8.08 6.56 13.65
C HIS A 250 -8.50 6.18 12.23
N CYS A 251 -7.54 5.84 11.37
CA CYS A 251 -7.81 5.27 10.08
C CYS A 251 -6.92 4.07 9.77
N ASP A 252 -7.41 3.22 8.88
CA ASP A 252 -6.63 2.27 8.10
C ASP A 252 -6.25 2.91 6.77
N ILE A 253 -5.15 2.46 6.18
CA ILE A 253 -4.70 2.93 4.87
C ILE A 253 -4.94 1.79 3.92
N ILE A 254 -5.84 2.02 2.98
CA ILE A 254 -6.23 1.04 2.00
C ILE A 254 -5.68 1.47 0.65
N ILE A 255 -4.90 0.63 -0.01
CA ILE A 255 -4.45 0.87 -1.38
C ILE A 255 -5.24 -0.02 -2.33
N SER A 256 -5.67 0.52 -3.48
CA SER A 256 -6.17 -0.27 -4.59
C SER A 256 -5.20 -0.18 -5.76
N GLY A 257 -5.10 -1.26 -6.53
CA GLY A 257 -4.21 -1.27 -7.67
C GLY A 257 -4.29 -2.55 -8.45
N TYR A 258 -3.25 -2.80 -9.23
CA TYR A 258 -3.06 -4.01 -10.01
C TYR A 258 -1.80 -4.74 -9.58
N TYR A 259 -1.90 -6.04 -9.34
CA TYR A 259 -0.76 -6.93 -9.16
C TYR A 259 -0.85 -8.06 -10.16
N LYS A 260 0.13 -8.17 -11.08
CA LYS A 260 0.09 -9.15 -12.18
C LYS A 260 -1.27 -9.13 -12.90
N ASP A 261 -1.71 -7.92 -13.28
CA ASP A 261 -2.99 -7.63 -13.94
C ASP A 261 -4.25 -7.95 -13.13
N ARG A 262 -4.13 -8.19 -11.82
CA ARG A 262 -5.30 -8.41 -10.95
C ARG A 262 -5.62 -7.19 -10.12
N PRO A 263 -6.89 -6.75 -10.11
CA PRO A 263 -7.32 -5.72 -9.17
C PRO A 263 -7.15 -6.23 -7.75
N PHE A 264 -6.59 -5.39 -6.89
CA PHE A 264 -6.41 -5.68 -5.48
C PHE A 264 -6.88 -4.53 -4.60
N LEU A 265 -7.12 -4.87 -3.34
CA LEU A 265 -7.28 -3.93 -2.25
C LEU A 265 -6.47 -4.44 -1.05
N ILE A 266 -5.56 -3.64 -0.52
CA ILE A 266 -4.68 -4.02 0.59
C ILE A 266 -4.78 -2.99 1.71
N ASN A 267 -4.98 -3.47 2.93
CA ASN A 267 -4.75 -2.68 4.13
C ASN A 267 -3.26 -2.69 4.45
N LEU A 268 -2.59 -1.54 4.39
CA LEU A 268 -1.15 -1.43 4.66
C LEU A 268 -0.76 -1.81 6.10
N LYS A 269 -1.73 -1.90 7.04
CA LYS A 269 -1.50 -2.45 8.38
C LYS A 269 -1.38 -3.97 8.40
N GLU A 270 -1.93 -4.65 7.39
CA GLU A 270 -2.01 -6.12 7.29
C GLU A 270 -1.09 -6.64 6.18
N ILE A 271 -0.07 -5.86 5.78
CA ILE A 271 0.84 -6.23 4.70
C ILE A 271 1.74 -7.41 5.11
N ASP A 272 1.96 -8.33 4.17
CA ASP A 272 2.87 -9.47 4.36
C ASP A 272 4.27 -9.10 3.86
N PHE A 273 5.25 -9.03 4.77
CA PHE A 273 6.64 -8.70 4.45
C PHE A 273 7.44 -9.82 3.77
N SER A 274 6.87 -11.00 3.59
CA SER A 274 7.52 -12.11 2.88
C SER A 274 7.36 -12.05 1.35
N GLU A 275 6.48 -11.19 0.86
CA GLU A 275 6.13 -11.06 -0.56
C GLU A 275 6.95 -9.94 -1.24
N ASP A 276 7.26 -10.12 -2.53
CA ASP A 276 7.94 -9.10 -3.34
C ASP A 276 6.91 -8.20 -4.03
N TYR A 277 6.85 -6.94 -3.59
CA TYR A 277 5.94 -5.93 -4.15
C TYR A 277 6.60 -5.02 -5.20
N LYS A 278 7.92 -5.14 -5.44
CA LYS A 278 8.72 -4.08 -6.07
C LYS A 278 8.41 -3.83 -7.54
N THR A 279 8.09 -4.88 -8.30
CA THR A 279 7.99 -4.78 -9.78
C THR A 279 6.59 -4.98 -10.32
N ASP A 280 5.76 -5.77 -9.63
CA ASP A 280 4.47 -6.20 -10.15
C ASP A 280 3.28 -5.43 -9.51
N PHE A 281 3.49 -4.60 -8.47
CA PHE A 281 2.42 -3.80 -7.86
C PHE A 281 2.36 -2.40 -8.44
N ILE A 282 1.20 -2.08 -9.03
CA ILE A 282 0.85 -0.76 -9.52
C ILE A 282 -0.28 -0.20 -8.66
N ILE A 283 -0.01 0.82 -7.84
CA ILE A 283 -1.07 1.47 -7.05
C ILE A 283 -1.86 2.43 -7.94
N ALA A 284 -3.16 2.16 -8.06
CA ALA A 284 -4.11 3.02 -8.75
C ALA A 284 -4.67 4.11 -7.82
N ASN A 285 -5.02 3.78 -6.57
CA ASN A 285 -5.56 4.77 -5.62
C ASN A 285 -5.16 4.45 -4.18
N THR A 286 -5.09 5.49 -3.35
CA THR A 286 -4.95 5.39 -1.89
C THR A 286 -6.20 5.94 -1.22
N PHE A 287 -6.73 5.18 -0.27
CA PHE A 287 -7.89 5.53 0.53
C PHE A 287 -7.54 5.50 2.01
N LEU A 288 -8.18 6.37 2.79
CA LEU A 288 -8.24 6.22 4.23
C LEU A 288 -9.58 5.62 4.63
N SER A 289 -9.55 4.52 5.38
CA SER A 289 -10.76 3.90 5.93
C SER A 289 -10.92 4.26 7.39
N SER A 290 -12.16 4.53 7.80
CA SER A 290 -12.55 4.51 9.22
C SER A 290 -12.14 3.20 9.91
N LEU A 291 -11.90 3.21 11.23
CA LEU A 291 -11.49 2.00 11.96
C LEU A 291 -12.52 0.86 11.92
N ASN A 292 -13.81 1.17 11.82
CA ASN A 292 -14.86 0.16 11.65
C ASN A 292 -15.00 -0.32 10.20
N LYS A 293 -14.13 0.15 9.31
CA LYS A 293 -14.10 -0.17 7.88
C LYS A 293 -15.48 0.04 7.23
N LYS A 294 -16.22 1.06 7.68
CA LYS A 294 -17.54 1.43 7.12
C LYS A 294 -17.43 2.52 6.07
N TYR A 295 -16.48 3.43 6.21
CA TYR A 295 -16.31 4.56 5.30
C TYR A 295 -14.88 4.65 4.80
N LEU A 296 -14.72 5.01 3.52
CA LEU A 296 -13.45 5.33 2.87
C LEU A 296 -13.47 6.77 2.40
N VAL A 297 -12.34 7.46 2.55
CA VAL A 297 -12.07 8.73 1.88
C VAL A 297 -10.94 8.52 0.89
N SER A 298 -11.23 8.75 -0.38
CA SER A 298 -10.19 8.90 -1.39
C SER A 298 -9.90 10.36 -1.64
N SER A 299 -8.75 10.59 -2.24
CA SER A 299 -8.43 11.83 -2.92
C SER A 299 -8.01 11.43 -4.32
N GLY A 300 -8.58 12.08 -5.34
CA GLY A 300 -8.42 11.67 -6.74
C GLY A 300 -7.73 12.71 -7.60
N VAL A 301 -7.42 12.31 -8.84
CA VAL A 301 -6.77 13.10 -9.91
C VAL A 301 -7.49 14.43 -10.22
N GLU A 302 -8.77 14.56 -9.84
CA GLU A 302 -9.58 15.77 -10.00
C GLU A 302 -9.56 16.72 -8.79
N ARG A 303 -8.64 16.51 -7.83
CA ARG A 303 -8.49 17.36 -6.63
C ARG A 303 -9.72 17.38 -5.71
N ARG A 304 -10.64 16.43 -5.93
CA ARG A 304 -11.80 16.19 -5.09
C ARG A 304 -11.52 15.07 -4.11
N HIS A 305 -11.96 15.25 -2.88
CA HIS A 305 -12.13 14.14 -1.96
C HIS A 305 -13.36 13.33 -2.40
N ARG A 306 -13.42 12.05 -2.02
CA ARG A 306 -14.64 11.25 -2.22
C ARG A 306 -14.84 10.42 -0.98
N LEU A 307 -15.95 10.63 -0.27
CA LEU A 307 -16.41 9.71 0.77
C LEU A 307 -17.19 8.57 0.10
N MET A 308 -16.92 7.35 0.53
CA MET A 308 -17.55 6.13 0.06
C MET A 308 -17.99 5.31 1.29
N GLU A 309 -19.17 4.69 1.24
CA GLU A 309 -19.62 3.73 2.25
C GLU A 309 -19.34 2.28 1.79
N ILE A 310 -18.80 1.46 2.68
CA ILE A 310 -18.53 0.03 2.48
C ILE A 310 -19.69 -0.77 3.07
N LYS A 311 -20.48 -1.43 2.21
CA LYS A 311 -21.67 -2.20 2.63
C LYS A 311 -21.38 -3.63 3.09
N LYS A 312 -20.18 -4.19 2.83
CA LYS A 312 -19.81 -5.55 3.26
C LYS A 312 -18.47 -5.55 4.02
N HIS A 313 -18.49 -6.10 5.23
CA HIS A 313 -17.41 -5.98 6.23
C HIS A 313 -16.15 -6.85 6.01
N LYS A 314 -16.02 -7.58 4.90
CA LYS A 314 -14.88 -8.47 4.69
C LYS A 314 -13.92 -7.89 3.67
N PHE A 315 -12.99 -7.08 4.16
CA PHE A 315 -11.68 -6.97 3.55
C PHE A 315 -11.02 -8.32 3.75
N PHE A 316 -10.88 -9.12 2.70
CA PHE A 316 -9.98 -10.26 2.77
C PHE A 316 -8.57 -9.69 2.61
N PRO A 317 -7.70 -9.77 3.63
CA PRO A 317 -6.29 -9.49 3.40
C PRO A 317 -5.85 -10.39 2.26
N ILE A 318 -5.21 -9.79 1.26
CA ILE A 318 -4.48 -10.57 0.28
C ILE A 318 -3.31 -11.19 1.05
N SER A 319 -3.53 -12.40 1.57
CA SER A 319 -2.58 -13.44 1.20
C SER A 319 -2.51 -13.31 -0.32
N VAL A 320 -1.38 -12.85 -0.87
CA VAL A 320 -1.10 -12.89 -2.33
C VAL A 320 -1.75 -14.17 -2.79
N GLN A 321 -2.83 -14.09 -3.59
CA GLN A 321 -3.73 -15.23 -3.81
C GLN A 321 -2.85 -16.39 -4.26
N LYS A 322 -2.42 -17.23 -3.29
CA LYS A 322 -1.44 -18.27 -3.54
C LYS A 322 -2.21 -19.17 -4.47
N ARG A 323 -1.79 -19.20 -5.73
CA ARG A 323 -2.46 -20.01 -6.73
C ARG A 323 -2.59 -21.37 -6.12
N LYS A 324 -3.83 -21.87 -6.01
CA LYS A 324 -4.03 -23.21 -5.47
C LYS A 324 -3.23 -24.14 -6.37
N VAL A 325 -2.42 -24.98 -5.76
CA VAL A 325 -1.73 -26.01 -6.54
C VAL A 325 -2.78 -27.06 -6.80
N ALA A 326 -3.31 -27.09 -8.02
CA ALA A 326 -4.24 -28.12 -8.44
C ALA A 326 -3.39 -29.30 -8.92
N ASP A 327 -3.51 -30.44 -8.23
CA ASP A 327 -2.91 -31.70 -8.69
C ASP A 327 -3.60 -32.08 -10.01
N LYS A 328 -2.93 -31.80 -11.13
CA LYS A 328 -3.54 -32.00 -12.45
C LYS A 328 -3.18 -33.33 -13.05
N LYS A 329 -1.93 -33.80 -12.89
CA LYS A 329 -1.44 -35.01 -13.60
C LYS A 329 -0.36 -35.75 -12.82
N GLU A 330 -0.36 -37.07 -12.97
CA GLU A 330 0.66 -37.96 -12.42
C GLU A 330 1.40 -38.68 -13.55
N PHE A 331 2.69 -38.90 -13.34
CA PHE A 331 3.53 -39.66 -14.26
C PHE A 331 4.52 -40.54 -13.50
N SER A 332 4.44 -41.85 -13.75
CA SER A 332 5.34 -42.83 -13.15
C SER A 332 6.38 -43.29 -14.16
N THR A 333 7.62 -43.46 -13.72
CA THR A 333 8.74 -43.88 -14.56
C THR A 333 9.74 -44.72 -13.77
N ASN A 334 10.43 -45.64 -14.46
CA ASN A 334 11.52 -46.43 -13.86
C ASN A 334 12.89 -45.73 -13.99
N SER A 335 12.95 -44.59 -14.68
CA SER A 335 14.22 -43.90 -14.93
C SER A 335 14.63 -42.98 -13.80
N ARG A 336 15.96 -42.78 -13.70
CA ARG A 336 16.57 -41.84 -12.77
C ARG A 336 16.43 -40.38 -13.21
N TYR A 337 16.20 -40.15 -14.50
CA TYR A 337 16.12 -38.83 -15.10
C TYR A 337 14.93 -38.75 -16.04
N VAL A 338 14.34 -37.57 -16.13
CA VAL A 338 13.32 -37.24 -17.12
C VAL A 338 13.75 -35.96 -17.83
N ILE A 339 13.55 -35.92 -19.15
CA ILE A 339 13.74 -34.70 -19.94
C ILE A 339 12.38 -34.01 -20.05
N LEU A 340 12.37 -32.74 -19.64
CA LEU A 340 11.22 -31.86 -19.76
C LEU A 340 11.42 -30.98 -20.99
N GLU A 341 10.58 -31.14 -22.02
CA GLU A 341 10.51 -30.23 -23.15
C GLU A 341 9.38 -29.23 -22.95
N ILE A 342 9.65 -27.94 -23.19
CA ILE A 342 8.69 -26.85 -23.01
C ILE A 342 8.71 -25.97 -24.25
N TRP A 343 7.53 -25.68 -24.78
CA TRP A 343 7.35 -24.73 -25.88
C TRP A 343 5.93 -24.16 -25.88
N ASP A 344 5.76 -23.08 -26.63
CA ASP A 344 4.45 -22.54 -26.97
C ASP A 344 3.89 -23.26 -28.20
N ASN A 345 2.81 -24.03 -28.03
CA ASN A 345 2.20 -24.78 -29.14
C ASN A 345 1.25 -23.93 -30.00
N ALA A 346 0.87 -22.73 -29.55
CA ALA A 346 -0.12 -21.89 -30.22
C ALA A 346 0.49 -20.64 -30.86
N GLN A 347 0.78 -19.60 -30.07
CA GLN A 347 1.22 -18.30 -30.57
C GLN A 347 2.10 -17.58 -29.55
N VAL A 348 3.35 -17.32 -29.95
CA VAL A 348 4.31 -16.55 -29.15
C VAL A 348 3.82 -15.12 -28.99
N ASP A 349 3.25 -14.81 -27.84
CA ASP A 349 2.62 -13.53 -27.50
C ASP A 349 3.21 -12.87 -26.25
N GLY A 350 4.36 -13.39 -25.78
CA GLY A 350 5.11 -12.84 -24.65
C GLY A 350 4.91 -13.58 -23.34
N ASP A 351 4.14 -14.67 -23.34
CA ASP A 351 3.93 -15.51 -22.17
C ASP A 351 5.27 -16.02 -21.59
N THR A 352 5.35 -16.05 -20.25
CA THR A 352 6.55 -16.53 -19.54
C THR A 352 6.22 -17.70 -18.62
N ILE A 353 7.20 -18.55 -18.36
CA ILE A 353 7.05 -19.69 -17.46
C ILE A 353 8.21 -19.78 -16.47
N SER A 354 7.87 -20.06 -15.22
CA SER A 354 8.80 -20.47 -14.17
C SER A 354 8.44 -21.87 -13.67
N LEU A 355 9.45 -22.65 -13.30
CA LEU A 355 9.32 -24.05 -12.89
C LEU A 355 10.02 -24.25 -11.56
N ASN A 356 9.28 -24.82 -10.63
CA ASN A 356 9.82 -25.24 -9.35
C ASN A 356 9.75 -26.77 -9.26
N PHE A 357 10.90 -27.39 -8.99
CA PHE A 357 11.04 -28.83 -8.84
C PHE A 357 11.55 -29.14 -7.43
N ASN A 358 10.76 -29.89 -6.64
CA ASN A 358 11.05 -30.22 -5.23
C ASN A 358 11.47 -29.01 -4.37
N GLY A 359 10.80 -27.87 -4.55
CA GLY A 359 11.09 -26.63 -3.82
C GLY A 359 12.21 -25.77 -4.42
N LYS A 360 12.90 -26.23 -5.47
CA LYS A 360 13.99 -25.48 -6.13
C LYS A 360 13.57 -24.96 -7.50
N TRP A 361 13.90 -23.70 -7.79
CA TRP A 361 13.68 -23.12 -9.11
C TRP A 361 14.67 -23.72 -10.12
N VAL A 362 14.12 -24.37 -11.15
CA VAL A 362 14.91 -24.97 -12.24
C VAL A 362 14.79 -24.14 -13.53
N LEU A 363 13.81 -23.24 -13.58
CA LEU A 363 13.62 -22.27 -14.65
C LEU A 363 12.86 -21.07 -14.08
N GLU A 364 13.29 -19.85 -14.38
CA GLU A 364 12.63 -18.63 -13.91
C GLU A 364 12.41 -17.65 -15.07
N ASN A 365 11.19 -17.11 -15.15
CA ASN A 365 10.77 -16.05 -16.08
C ASN A 365 11.17 -16.32 -17.54
N TYR A 366 11.12 -17.58 -17.97
CA TYR A 366 11.51 -17.93 -19.32
C TYR A 366 10.40 -17.54 -20.31
N GLY A 367 10.71 -16.65 -21.25
CA GLY A 367 9.83 -16.32 -22.35
C GLY A 367 9.59 -17.54 -23.24
N LEU A 368 8.34 -17.94 -23.37
CA LEU A 368 7.95 -19.05 -24.21
C LEU A 368 8.18 -18.69 -25.69
N VAL A 369 8.73 -19.66 -26.43
CA VAL A 369 9.01 -19.54 -27.85
C VAL A 369 8.52 -20.81 -28.56
N ARG A 370 8.41 -20.78 -29.90
CA ARG A 370 8.06 -21.97 -30.68
C ARG A 370 9.09 -23.10 -30.58
N GLY A 371 10.35 -22.75 -30.32
CA GLY A 371 11.43 -23.71 -30.14
C GLY A 371 11.31 -24.46 -28.83
N LYS A 372 11.57 -25.77 -28.85
CA LYS A 372 11.55 -26.59 -27.64
C LYS A 372 12.78 -26.31 -26.77
N LYS A 373 12.54 -25.94 -25.51
CA LYS A 373 13.57 -25.89 -24.48
C LYS A 373 13.57 -27.18 -23.67
N GLN A 374 14.73 -27.81 -23.55
CA GLN A 374 14.91 -29.05 -22.79
C GLN A 374 15.53 -28.78 -21.43
N ILE A 375 14.99 -29.41 -20.38
CA ILE A 375 15.50 -29.35 -19.01
C ILE A 375 15.65 -30.78 -18.50
N PHE A 376 16.80 -31.10 -17.92
CA PHE A 376 17.06 -32.41 -17.33
C PHE A 376 16.70 -32.39 -15.85
N LEU A 377 15.76 -33.24 -15.45
CA LEU A 377 15.33 -33.39 -14.07
C LEU A 377 15.80 -34.74 -13.52
N LYS A 378 16.51 -34.71 -12.40
CA LYS A 378 16.91 -35.92 -11.67
C LYS A 378 15.86 -36.24 -10.62
N LEU A 379 15.28 -37.44 -10.68
CA LEU A 379 14.28 -37.86 -9.71
C LEU A 379 14.94 -38.35 -8.41
N GLU A 380 14.38 -37.92 -7.28
CA GLU A 380 14.69 -38.43 -5.96
C GLU A 380 14.02 -39.79 -5.73
N GLU A 381 14.69 -40.68 -5.00
CA GLU A 381 14.20 -42.03 -4.70
C GLU A 381 13.24 -42.01 -3.52
N ASP A 382 12.28 -42.93 -3.52
CA ASP A 382 11.35 -43.19 -2.40
C ASP A 382 10.45 -42.02 -1.95
N GLN A 383 10.29 -40.99 -2.80
CA GLN A 383 9.38 -39.88 -2.55
C GLN A 383 8.74 -39.34 -3.85
N PRO A 384 7.54 -38.73 -3.76
CA PRO A 384 6.97 -38.01 -4.90
C PRO A 384 7.85 -36.82 -5.27
N ASN A 385 8.14 -36.68 -6.56
CA ASN A 385 8.87 -35.54 -7.08
C ASN A 385 7.87 -34.54 -7.65
N GLU A 386 7.81 -33.34 -7.08
CA GLU A 386 6.80 -32.33 -7.44
C GLU A 386 7.38 -31.33 -8.43
N LEU A 387 6.70 -31.18 -9.56
CA LEU A 387 6.98 -30.15 -10.56
C LEU A 387 5.80 -29.19 -10.66
N ILE A 388 6.01 -27.95 -10.20
CA ILE A 388 4.99 -26.90 -10.14
C ILE A 388 5.28 -25.85 -11.22
N PHE A 389 4.23 -25.50 -11.96
CA PHE A 389 4.30 -24.62 -13.12
C PHE A 389 3.68 -23.27 -12.83
N TYR A 390 4.47 -22.21 -13.01
CA TYR A 390 4.08 -20.82 -12.83
C TYR A 390 4.10 -20.12 -14.18
N ALA A 391 3.03 -20.23 -14.97
CA ALA A 391 2.89 -19.48 -16.22
C ALA A 391 2.35 -18.07 -15.94
N LYS A 392 2.87 -17.07 -16.66
CA LYS A 392 2.42 -15.67 -16.68
C LYS A 392 1.94 -15.38 -18.10
N ASN A 393 0.66 -15.04 -18.23
CA ASN A 393 0.06 -14.67 -19.50
C ASN A 393 0.25 -13.17 -19.72
N LEU A 394 0.86 -12.78 -20.83
CA LEU A 394 1.10 -11.39 -21.23
C LEU A 394 0.46 -11.08 -22.60
N GLY A 395 -0.12 -12.07 -23.28
CA GLY A 395 -0.77 -11.91 -24.58
C GLY A 395 -2.30 -11.79 -24.57
N ARG A 396 -2.90 -11.73 -25.78
CA ARG A 396 -4.35 -11.50 -25.99
C ARG A 396 -5.18 -12.78 -26.00
N ILE A 397 -4.55 -13.95 -26.00
CA ILE A 397 -5.20 -15.26 -26.06
C ILE A 397 -4.95 -15.96 -24.71
N SER A 398 -5.97 -16.60 -24.15
CA SER A 398 -5.84 -17.29 -22.86
C SER A 398 -4.75 -18.39 -22.94
N PRO A 399 -4.00 -18.64 -21.84
CA PRO A 399 -2.72 -19.38 -21.82
C PRO A 399 -2.87 -20.91 -21.95
N ASN A 400 -3.76 -21.38 -22.83
CA ASN A 400 -4.14 -22.80 -22.89
C ASN A 400 -3.09 -23.73 -23.49
N THR A 401 -1.86 -23.29 -23.75
CA THR A 401 -1.00 -24.01 -24.70
C THR A 401 0.49 -23.96 -24.38
N THR A 402 0.86 -24.15 -23.11
CA THR A 402 2.18 -24.74 -22.83
C THR A 402 2.07 -26.26 -22.97
N ALA A 403 2.55 -26.76 -24.11
CA ALA A 403 2.71 -28.19 -24.29
C ALA A 403 4.03 -28.60 -23.65
N ILE A 404 3.95 -29.59 -22.76
CA ILE A 404 5.09 -30.15 -22.07
C ILE A 404 5.21 -31.60 -22.45
N THR A 405 6.39 -31.99 -22.90
CA THR A 405 6.69 -33.40 -23.07
C THR A 405 7.63 -33.85 -21.96
N LEU A 406 7.20 -34.86 -21.21
CA LEU A 406 8.10 -35.64 -20.36
C LEU A 406 8.61 -36.83 -21.17
N ILE A 407 9.93 -36.92 -21.33
CA ILE A 407 10.60 -38.00 -22.04
C ILE A 407 11.42 -38.80 -21.04
N ASP A 408 11.04 -40.06 -20.90
CA ASP A 408 11.83 -41.15 -20.33
C ASP A 408 12.53 -41.92 -21.47
N LYS A 409 13.61 -42.66 -21.16
CA LYS A 409 14.33 -43.60 -22.02
C LYS A 409 13.42 -44.50 -22.88
N LYS A 410 12.18 -44.78 -22.46
CA LYS A 410 11.23 -45.66 -23.19
C LYS A 410 9.86 -45.04 -23.45
N GLU A 411 9.50 -43.98 -22.75
CA GLU A 411 8.15 -43.41 -22.82
C GLU A 411 8.21 -41.91 -23.04
N LYS A 412 7.45 -41.43 -24.02
CA LYS A 412 7.22 -40.03 -24.27
C LYS A 412 5.77 -39.73 -23.94
N LYS A 413 5.53 -38.87 -22.96
CA LYS A 413 4.18 -38.46 -22.57
C LYS A 413 4.05 -36.95 -22.67
N GLU A 414 3.09 -36.54 -23.48
CA GLU A 414 2.78 -35.13 -23.68
C GLU A 414 1.63 -34.73 -22.78
N PHE A 415 1.80 -33.58 -22.14
CA PHE A 415 0.89 -33.03 -21.18
C PHE A 415 0.68 -31.56 -21.52
N GLU A 416 -0.56 -31.21 -21.85
CA GLU A 416 -0.98 -29.83 -21.81
C GLU A 416 -1.20 -29.42 -20.37
N ILE A 417 -0.47 -28.42 -19.90
CA ILE A 417 -0.62 -27.92 -18.54
C ILE A 417 -1.20 -26.53 -18.60
N ASN A 418 -2.42 -26.42 -18.10
CA ASN A 418 -3.06 -25.13 -17.94
C ASN A 418 -2.72 -24.58 -16.57
N SER A 419 -2.10 -23.41 -16.56
CA SER A 419 -1.96 -22.56 -15.38
C SER A 419 -2.77 -21.31 -15.66
N ASN A 420 -3.68 -20.97 -14.75
CA ASN A 420 -4.49 -19.77 -14.89
C ASN A 420 -4.19 -18.83 -13.73
N LEU A 421 -5.01 -17.79 -13.58
CA LEU A 421 -4.84 -16.85 -12.50
C LEU A 421 -5.12 -17.50 -11.13
N ASP A 422 -5.97 -18.51 -11.02
CA ASP A 422 -6.35 -19.05 -9.70
C ASP A 422 -5.59 -20.32 -9.30
N GLU A 423 -5.04 -21.05 -10.26
CA GLU A 423 -4.42 -22.36 -10.07
C GLU A 423 -3.11 -22.52 -10.83
N ASN A 424 -2.09 -23.05 -10.14
CA ASN A 424 -0.90 -23.56 -10.80
C ASN A 424 -1.14 -25.00 -11.23
N GLY A 425 -0.64 -25.34 -12.41
CA GLY A 425 -0.51 -26.74 -12.78
C GLY A 425 0.59 -27.40 -11.96
N LYS A 426 0.36 -28.65 -11.57
CA LYS A 426 1.37 -29.52 -10.95
C LYS A 426 1.38 -30.87 -11.64
N ILE A 427 2.59 -31.38 -11.85
CA ILE A 427 2.83 -32.79 -12.18
C ILE A 427 3.54 -33.43 -11.00
N THR A 428 3.00 -34.53 -10.51
CA THR A 428 3.67 -35.40 -9.54
C THR A 428 4.35 -36.55 -10.28
N LEU A 429 5.66 -36.67 -10.10
CA LEU A 429 6.51 -37.67 -10.74
C LEU A 429 6.84 -38.77 -9.73
N PHE A 430 6.49 -40.01 -10.06
CA PHE A 430 6.79 -41.18 -9.22
C PHE A 430 7.90 -42.00 -9.87
N LYS A 431 9.00 -42.19 -9.14
CA LYS A 431 10.02 -43.16 -9.55
C LYS A 431 9.62 -44.53 -9.02
N ASN A 432 9.26 -45.44 -9.92
CA ASN A 432 8.94 -46.81 -9.57
C ASN A 432 10.25 -47.55 -9.26
N ASN A 433 10.37 -48.06 -8.04
CA ASN A 433 11.41 -49.03 -7.73
C ASN A 433 10.98 -50.38 -8.31
N ASN A 434 11.54 -50.76 -9.45
CA ASN A 434 11.54 -52.18 -9.82
C ASN A 434 12.38 -52.95 -8.79
N LYS A 435 11.73 -53.39 -7.71
CA LYS A 435 12.14 -54.58 -6.97
C LYS A 435 11.61 -55.79 -7.74
N GLY A 436 12.43 -56.33 -8.63
CA GLY A 436 12.15 -57.52 -9.45
C GLY A 436 12.90 -57.36 -10.78
N TYR A 437 14.00 -58.07 -11.04
CA TYR A 437 14.42 -59.40 -10.60
C TYR A 437 15.76 -59.40 -9.87
#